data_AF-A0A6N2Z0V0-F1
#
_entry.id   AF-A0A6N2Z0V0-F1
#
_cell.length_a   1.000
_cell.length_b   1.000
_cell.length_c   1.000
_cell.angle_alpha   90.00
_cell.angle_beta   90.00
_cell.angle_gamma   90.00
#
_symmetry.space_group_name_H-M   'P 1'
#
loop_
_entity.id
_entity.type
_entity.pdbx_description
1 polymer ?
#
loop_
_entity_poly.entity_id
_entity_poly.type
_entity_poly.pdbx_seq_one_letter_code
_entity_poly.pdbx_strand_id
1 'polypeptide(L)'
;MKKKVYIENRYLNYLIFSDIEESKSAKQLFESIGNWIFSNSNQQEAKFLITEMICEIFELQFKVDFKYRSEIIEVIKSKSEYIHVKEKMKKDIIRAYTETQQFLKDNRNNNDFIILYRSLNRNELELFRSGNQKVTSNILNSFSTDPNYHRRELQVSVKVPIKNVLFYDNLCPMSRSTSLGLFVEREAIVICEDSEFLIDEVISEDINIRKCRDIEENYN
;
A
#
# COMPACT_ATOMS: atom_id res chain seq x y z
N MET A 1 -5.04 29.36 -13.00
CA MET A 1 -5.35 28.01 -13.52
C MET A 1 -4.88 26.96 -12.51
N LYS A 2 -5.78 26.19 -11.90
CA LYS A 2 -5.40 25.06 -11.04
C LYS A 2 -4.87 23.94 -11.93
N LYS A 3 -3.55 23.69 -11.92
CA LYS A 3 -2.98 22.50 -12.56
C LYS A 3 -3.60 21.27 -11.86
N LYS A 4 -4.52 20.58 -12.54
CA LYS A 4 -4.94 19.24 -12.13
C LYS A 4 -3.70 18.36 -12.26
N VAL A 5 -3.18 17.89 -11.12
CA VAL A 5 -2.15 16.84 -11.10
C VAL A 5 -2.82 15.60 -11.66
N TYR A 6 -2.46 15.24 -12.90
CA TYR A 6 -2.90 14.01 -13.53
C TYR A 6 -2.28 12.86 -12.73
N ILE A 7 -3.11 12.10 -12.00
CA ILE A 7 -2.68 10.86 -11.36
C ILE A 7 -2.60 9.84 -12.49
N GLU A 8 -1.41 9.70 -13.06
CA GLU A 8 -1.11 8.91 -14.26
C GLU A 8 -1.41 7.42 -14.10
N ASN A 9 -1.60 6.94 -12.87
CA ASN A 9 -2.00 5.56 -12.64
C ASN A 9 -2.72 5.42 -11.28
N ARG A 10 -4.06 5.27 -11.30
CA ARG A 10 -4.89 5.16 -10.08
C ARG A 10 -4.56 3.92 -9.22
N TYR A 11 -3.77 3.00 -9.76
CA TYR A 11 -3.55 1.67 -9.18
C TYR A 11 -2.10 1.40 -8.76
N LEU A 12 -1.22 2.40 -8.86
CA LEU A 12 0.21 2.27 -8.52
C LEU A 12 0.54 2.70 -7.09
N ASN A 13 -0.46 2.95 -6.25
CA ASN A 13 -0.26 3.52 -4.92
C ASN A 13 -0.91 2.63 -3.85
N TYR A 14 -0.26 1.51 -3.58
CA TYR A 14 -0.77 0.40 -2.77
C TYR A 14 -0.79 0.64 -1.23
N LEU A 15 -1.26 1.80 -0.81
CA LEU A 15 -1.78 2.01 0.55
C LEU A 15 -3.24 2.40 0.36
N ILE A 16 -4.13 1.42 0.48
CA ILE A 16 -5.56 1.65 0.37
C ILE A 16 -6.04 2.20 1.70
N PHE A 17 -6.35 3.50 1.72
CA PHE A 17 -7.16 4.09 2.77
C PHE A 17 -8.61 3.79 2.44
N SER A 18 -9.31 3.17 3.37
CA SER A 18 -10.75 3.02 3.22
C SER A 18 -11.45 4.33 3.50
N ASP A 19 -12.39 4.67 2.62
CA ASP A 19 -13.33 5.77 2.80
C ASP A 19 -14.57 5.35 3.64
N ILE A 20 -14.59 4.15 4.25
CA ILE A 20 -15.74 3.68 5.06
C ILE A 20 -15.92 4.59 6.28
N GLU A 21 -17.11 5.21 6.35
CA GLU A 21 -17.50 6.33 7.21
C GLU A 21 -17.50 6.05 8.72
N GLU A 22 -17.35 4.79 9.16
CA GLU A 22 -17.61 4.39 10.56
C GLU A 22 -16.40 4.49 11.50
N SER A 23 -15.21 4.84 11.00
CA SER A 23 -14.01 5.06 11.84
C SER A 23 -13.21 6.27 11.38
N LYS A 24 -12.49 6.93 12.31
CA LYS A 24 -11.54 7.98 11.96
C LYS A 24 -10.43 7.40 11.10
N SER A 25 -10.56 7.53 9.78
CA SER A 25 -9.51 7.11 8.87
C SER A 25 -8.24 7.94 9.08
N ALA A 26 -7.05 7.47 8.65
CA ALA A 26 -5.83 8.30 8.70
C ALA A 26 -6.05 9.66 8.02
N LYS A 27 -6.85 9.68 6.95
CA LYS A 27 -7.32 10.90 6.30
C LYS A 27 -8.08 11.81 7.29
N GLN A 28 -9.06 11.29 8.04
CA GLN A 28 -9.79 12.07 9.06
C GLN A 28 -8.91 12.51 10.25
N LEU A 29 -7.86 11.77 10.60
CA LEU A 29 -6.87 12.25 11.58
C LEU A 29 -6.10 13.46 11.05
N PHE A 30 -5.59 13.38 9.83
CA PHE A 30 -4.84 14.48 9.22
C PHE A 30 -5.74 15.68 8.89
N GLU A 31 -7.03 15.46 8.64
CA GLU A 31 -8.04 16.52 8.52
C GLU A 31 -8.18 17.39 9.78
N SER A 32 -7.84 16.85 10.96
CA SER A 32 -7.83 17.64 12.20
C SER A 32 -6.65 18.61 12.31
N ILE A 33 -5.65 18.50 11.42
CA ILE A 33 -4.52 19.42 11.34
C ILE A 33 -4.92 20.62 10.46
N GLY A 34 -4.87 21.83 11.03
CA GLY A 34 -5.27 23.05 10.35
C GLY A 34 -4.56 23.25 8.99
N ASN A 35 -5.33 23.68 7.98
CA ASN A 35 -4.95 23.84 6.56
C ASN A 35 -4.80 22.55 5.73
N TRP A 36 -5.32 21.43 6.20
CA TRP A 36 -5.56 20.28 5.33
C TRP A 36 -6.60 20.64 4.23
N ILE A 37 -6.17 20.70 2.96
CA ILE A 37 -7.02 21.14 1.84
C ILE A 37 -7.80 19.95 1.28
N PHE A 38 -9.07 19.74 1.66
CA PHE A 38 -9.87 18.58 1.24
C PHE A 38 -9.83 18.30 -0.28
N SER A 39 -9.01 17.33 -0.71
CA SER A 39 -8.83 16.94 -2.11
C SER A 39 -8.23 15.53 -2.24
N ASN A 40 -8.40 14.87 -3.39
CA ASN A 40 -7.80 13.54 -3.62
C ASN A 40 -6.27 13.53 -3.51
N SER A 41 -5.62 14.67 -3.79
CA SER A 41 -4.18 14.82 -3.60
C SER A 41 -3.75 14.50 -2.17
N ASN A 42 -4.57 14.85 -1.18
CA ASN A 42 -4.31 14.61 0.25
C ASN A 42 -4.08 13.14 0.63
N GLN A 43 -4.63 12.20 -0.14
CA GLN A 43 -4.35 10.78 0.08
C GLN A 43 -2.87 10.46 -0.17
N GLN A 44 -2.23 11.15 -1.12
CA GLN A 44 -0.78 11.01 -1.37
C GLN A 44 0.04 11.61 -0.24
N GLU A 45 -0.37 12.74 0.33
CA GLU A 45 0.32 13.28 1.51
C GLU A 45 0.11 12.42 2.76
N ALA A 46 -1.09 11.89 3.00
CA ALA A 46 -1.32 10.92 4.07
C ALA A 46 -0.45 9.66 3.88
N LYS A 47 -0.37 9.15 2.64
CA LYS A 47 0.49 8.03 2.25
C LYS A 47 1.96 8.33 2.54
N PHE A 48 2.43 9.52 2.16
CA PHE A 48 3.79 9.98 2.43
C PHE A 48 4.09 9.99 3.93
N LEU A 49 3.23 10.63 4.73
CA LEU A 49 3.43 10.77 6.18
C LEU A 49 3.45 9.40 6.88
N ILE A 50 2.57 8.48 6.49
CA ILE A 50 2.54 7.11 7.03
C ILE A 50 3.78 6.33 6.61
N THR A 51 4.20 6.44 5.34
CA THR A 51 5.42 5.78 4.86
C THR A 51 6.63 6.26 5.65
N GLU A 52 6.73 7.56 5.91
CA GLU A 52 7.79 8.14 6.75
C GLU A 52 7.74 7.58 8.18
N MET A 53 6.57 7.57 8.82
CA MET A 53 6.42 7.00 10.17
C MET A 53 6.85 5.54 10.24
N ILE A 54 6.50 4.74 9.24
CA ILE A 54 6.90 3.33 9.15
C ILE A 54 8.42 3.21 8.99
N CYS A 55 9.01 4.01 8.10
CA CYS A 55 10.47 4.02 7.94
C CYS A 55 11.19 4.38 9.25
N GLU A 56 10.64 5.32 10.03
CA GLU A 56 11.18 5.65 11.34
C GLU A 56 11.01 4.54 12.39
N ILE A 57 9.90 3.80 12.37
CA ILE A 57 9.63 2.71 13.34
C ILE A 57 10.57 1.52 13.09
N PHE A 58 10.77 1.18 11.82
CA PHE A 58 11.49 -0.01 11.40
C PHE A 58 12.91 0.29 10.89
N GLU A 59 13.41 1.52 11.13
CA GLU A 59 14.76 1.97 10.75
C GLU A 59 15.09 1.77 9.26
N LEU A 60 14.10 2.00 8.39
CA LEU A 60 14.22 1.82 6.94
C LEU A 60 14.70 3.11 6.25
N GLN A 61 15.40 2.95 5.13
CA GLN A 61 15.72 4.08 4.27
C GLN A 61 14.45 4.65 3.64
N PHE A 62 14.08 5.88 3.96
CA PHE A 62 12.89 6.53 3.39
C PHE A 62 13.03 6.79 1.89
N LYS A 63 12.10 6.23 1.10
CA LYS A 63 12.03 6.35 -0.37
C LYS A 63 10.58 6.19 -0.82
N VAL A 64 10.14 7.12 -1.67
CA VAL A 64 8.82 7.10 -2.31
C VAL A 64 8.97 7.44 -3.79
N ASP A 65 8.23 6.75 -4.66
CA ASP A 65 8.23 6.93 -6.12
C ASP A 65 6.98 7.67 -6.66
N PHE A 66 6.05 8.01 -5.78
CA PHE A 66 4.79 8.65 -6.12
C PHE A 66 4.84 10.17 -5.93
N LYS A 67 4.03 10.89 -6.70
CA LYS A 67 3.94 12.35 -6.63
C LYS A 67 3.14 12.79 -5.38
N TYR A 68 3.68 13.76 -4.65
CA TYR A 68 3.05 14.44 -3.51
C TYR A 68 3.46 15.92 -3.49
N ARG A 69 2.75 16.75 -2.72
CA ARG A 69 3.05 18.19 -2.56
C ARG A 69 3.94 18.41 -1.34
N SER A 70 5.23 18.65 -1.55
CA SER A 70 6.20 18.83 -0.47
C SER A 70 5.87 20.04 0.41
N GLU A 71 5.38 21.13 -0.17
CA GLU A 71 4.99 22.33 0.57
C GLU A 71 3.86 22.08 1.57
N ILE A 72 2.93 21.18 1.23
CA ILE A 72 1.84 20.79 2.13
C ILE A 72 2.37 19.92 3.26
N ILE A 73 3.28 18.99 2.96
CA ILE A 73 3.94 18.15 3.96
C ILE A 73 4.70 19.00 4.98
N GLU A 74 5.50 19.97 4.51
CA GLU A 74 6.24 20.89 5.37
C GLU A 74 5.31 21.68 6.30
N VAL A 75 4.21 22.22 5.75
CA VAL A 75 3.20 22.96 6.53
C VAL A 75 2.55 22.07 7.58
N ILE A 76 2.22 20.80 7.25
CA ILE A 76 1.65 19.85 8.22
C ILE A 76 2.67 19.57 9.32
N LYS A 77 3.91 19.25 8.97
CA LYS A 77 4.97 18.90 9.92
C LYS A 77 5.35 20.05 10.85
N SER A 78 5.17 21.30 10.42
CA SER A 78 5.44 22.47 11.25
C SER A 78 4.40 22.69 12.37
N LYS A 79 3.33 21.89 12.42
CA LYS A 79 2.25 22.03 13.41
C LYS A 79 2.52 21.19 14.65
N SER A 80 2.16 21.71 15.82
CA SER A 80 2.28 20.98 17.08
C SER A 80 1.28 19.82 17.18
N GLU A 81 0.13 19.94 16.53
CA GLU A 81 -0.88 18.88 16.41
C GLU A 81 -0.33 17.67 15.65
N TYR A 82 0.51 17.90 14.63
CA TYR A 82 1.13 16.82 13.87
C TYR A 82 2.00 15.93 14.75
N ILE A 83 2.76 16.49 15.69
CA ILE A 83 3.62 15.71 16.60
C ILE A 83 2.77 14.71 17.39
N HIS A 84 1.63 15.14 17.91
CA HIS A 84 0.72 14.29 18.67
C HIS A 84 0.09 13.20 17.80
N VAL A 85 -0.34 13.56 16.58
CA VAL A 85 -0.89 12.60 15.61
C VAL A 85 0.16 11.57 15.22
N LYS A 86 1.38 12.01 14.90
CA LYS A 86 2.51 11.16 14.55
C LYS A 86 2.80 10.12 15.63
N GLU A 87 2.98 10.55 16.88
CA GLU A 87 3.28 9.63 17.98
C GLU A 87 2.16 8.63 18.24
N LYS A 88 0.90 9.07 18.13
CA LYS A 88 -0.25 8.16 18.25
C LYS A 88 -0.25 7.13 17.12
N MET A 89 -0.06 7.57 15.88
CA MET A 89 -0.04 6.68 14.71
C MET A 89 1.12 5.68 14.78
N LYS A 90 2.30 6.11 15.22
CA LYS A 90 3.44 5.19 15.40
C LYS A 90 3.12 4.07 16.40
N LYS A 91 2.48 4.41 17.53
CA LYS A 91 2.01 3.40 18.50
C LYS A 91 0.97 2.46 17.89
N ASP A 92 0.01 3.00 17.14
CA ASP A 92 -1.02 2.19 16.48
C ASP A 92 -0.41 1.23 15.44
N ILE A 93 0.60 1.69 14.67
CA ILE A 93 1.33 0.87 13.69
C ILE A 93 2.07 -0.28 14.39
N ILE A 94 2.84 0.02 15.46
CA ILE A 94 3.58 -1.00 16.22
C ILE A 94 2.64 -2.05 16.81
N ARG A 95 1.52 -1.62 17.39
CA ARG A 95 0.51 -2.52 17.95
C ARG A 95 -0.06 -3.44 16.87
N ALA A 96 -0.51 -2.87 15.76
CA ALA A 96 -1.10 -3.63 14.65
C ALA A 96 -0.10 -4.60 14.00
N TYR A 97 1.17 -4.18 13.87
CA TYR A 97 2.25 -5.07 13.43
C TYR A 97 2.43 -6.24 14.39
N THR A 98 2.52 -5.98 15.69
CA THR A 98 2.69 -7.03 16.72
C THR A 98 1.54 -8.04 16.69
N GLU A 99 0.30 -7.56 16.61
CA GLU A 99 -0.89 -8.41 16.48
C GLU A 99 -0.86 -9.25 15.19
N THR A 100 -0.47 -8.64 14.07
CA THR A 100 -0.31 -9.33 12.78
C THR A 100 0.74 -10.44 12.87
N GLN A 101 1.91 -10.14 13.42
CA GLN A 101 2.99 -11.11 13.57
C GLN A 101 2.60 -12.27 14.49
N GLN A 102 1.92 -11.98 15.60
CA GLN A 102 1.44 -13.01 16.52
C GLN A 102 0.44 -13.95 15.83
N PHE A 103 -0.56 -13.39 15.13
CA PHE A 103 -1.52 -14.20 14.40
C PHE A 103 -0.87 -15.07 13.32
N LEU A 104 0.03 -14.49 12.52
CA LEU A 104 0.71 -15.23 11.44
C LEU A 104 1.54 -16.37 12.02
N LYS A 105 2.22 -16.15 13.15
CA LYS A 105 2.95 -17.19 13.88
C LYS A 105 2.04 -18.32 14.37
N ASP A 106 0.90 -17.98 14.97
CA ASP A 106 -0.01 -18.96 15.56
C ASP A 106 -0.77 -19.79 14.50
N ASN A 107 -1.04 -19.21 13.32
CA ASN A 107 -1.92 -19.82 12.31
C ASN A 107 -1.18 -20.41 11.09
N ARG A 108 0.12 -20.16 10.91
CA ARG A 108 0.87 -20.59 9.71
C ARG A 108 1.96 -21.64 9.97
N ASN A 109 1.89 -22.36 11.09
CA ASN A 109 2.71 -23.56 11.38
C ASN A 109 4.22 -23.39 11.11
N ASN A 110 4.82 -22.24 11.45
CA ASN A 110 6.25 -21.95 11.30
C ASN A 110 6.81 -21.92 9.86
N ASN A 111 5.98 -21.63 8.84
CA ASN A 111 6.55 -21.24 7.54
C ASN A 111 7.17 -19.84 7.65
N ASP A 112 8.38 -19.65 7.11
CA ASP A 112 9.06 -18.33 7.12
C ASP A 112 8.41 -17.30 6.17
N PHE A 113 7.52 -17.76 5.29
CA PHE A 113 6.90 -16.96 4.25
C PHE A 113 5.40 -17.19 4.14
N ILE A 114 4.72 -16.20 3.57
CA ILE A 114 3.32 -16.25 3.16
C ILE A 114 3.20 -16.01 1.66
N ILE A 115 2.27 -16.73 1.02
CA ILE A 115 1.94 -16.52 -0.38
C ILE A 115 0.89 -15.43 -0.46
N LEU A 116 1.23 -14.35 -1.16
CA LEU A 116 0.37 -13.20 -1.39
C LEU A 116 0.25 -12.94 -2.88
N TYR A 117 -0.84 -12.29 -3.30
CA TYR A 117 -1.22 -12.17 -4.69
C TYR A 117 -1.32 -10.71 -5.12
N ARG A 118 -0.92 -10.39 -6.33
CA ARG A 118 -1.17 -9.06 -6.90
C ARG A 118 -1.21 -9.12 -8.41
N SER A 119 -1.86 -8.13 -9.01
CA SER A 119 -1.73 -7.89 -10.44
C SER A 119 -0.54 -7.00 -10.74
N LEU A 120 0.13 -7.27 -11.85
CA LEU A 120 1.19 -6.39 -12.35
C LEU A 120 0.59 -5.11 -12.95
N ASN A 121 1.23 -3.98 -12.68
CA ASN A 121 0.94 -2.74 -13.40
C ASN A 121 1.53 -2.79 -14.82
N ARG A 122 1.26 -1.77 -15.64
CA ARG A 122 1.69 -1.74 -17.05
C ARG A 122 3.21 -1.89 -17.21
N ASN A 123 3.99 -1.12 -16.46
CA ASN A 123 5.44 -1.14 -16.56
C ASN A 123 6.01 -2.49 -16.07
N GLU A 124 5.47 -3.01 -14.96
CA GLU A 124 5.85 -4.33 -14.45
C GLU A 124 5.50 -5.45 -15.44
N LEU A 125 4.38 -5.34 -16.14
CA LEU A 125 3.94 -6.31 -17.13
C LEU A 125 4.85 -6.30 -18.37
N GLU A 126 5.24 -5.14 -18.87
CA GLU A 126 6.20 -5.00 -19.98
C GLU A 126 7.55 -5.64 -19.59
N LEU A 127 8.05 -5.33 -18.39
CA LEU A 127 9.25 -5.94 -17.85
C LEU A 127 9.11 -7.45 -17.70
N PHE A 128 7.97 -7.92 -17.19
CA PHE A 128 7.70 -9.35 -17.04
C PHE A 128 7.71 -10.09 -18.38
N ARG A 129 7.08 -9.52 -19.42
CA ARG A 129 7.09 -10.05 -20.79
C ARG A 129 8.50 -10.10 -21.39
N SER A 130 9.41 -9.21 -20.95
CA SER A 130 10.83 -9.24 -21.31
C SER A 130 11.69 -10.20 -20.48
N GLY A 131 11.08 -10.97 -19.57
CA GLY A 131 11.75 -11.98 -18.74
C GLY A 131 12.05 -11.55 -17.30
N ASN A 132 11.62 -10.36 -16.86
CA ASN A 132 11.81 -9.93 -15.48
C ASN A 132 10.84 -10.69 -14.53
N GLN A 133 11.37 -11.40 -13.55
CA GLN A 133 10.58 -12.16 -12.57
C GLN A 133 10.43 -11.44 -11.24
N LYS A 134 10.55 -10.10 -11.22
CA LYS A 134 10.49 -9.30 -10.00
C LYS A 134 9.34 -8.30 -10.03
N VAL A 135 8.72 -8.12 -8.88
CA VAL A 135 7.77 -7.04 -8.60
C VAL A 135 8.53 -5.91 -7.93
N THR A 136 8.71 -4.79 -8.61
CA THR A 136 9.34 -3.57 -8.09
C THR A 136 8.32 -2.63 -7.48
N SER A 137 8.61 -2.07 -6.29
CA SER A 137 7.76 -1.01 -5.74
C SER A 137 8.40 -0.28 -4.55
N ASN A 138 7.77 0.84 -4.17
CA ASN A 138 7.89 1.54 -2.90
C ASN A 138 8.10 0.62 -1.69
N ILE A 139 8.58 1.22 -0.60
CA ILE A 139 8.75 0.56 0.71
C ILE A 139 7.48 -0.13 1.18
N LEU A 140 6.29 0.36 0.81
CA LEU A 140 5.01 -0.23 1.21
C LEU A 140 4.22 -0.71 0.00
N ASN A 141 3.81 -1.96 0.08
CA ASN A 141 3.06 -2.65 -0.96
C ASN A 141 1.80 -3.29 -0.41
N SER A 142 0.72 -3.20 -1.16
CA SER A 142 -0.48 -4.00 -0.95
C SER A 142 -0.45 -5.20 -1.87
N PHE A 143 -0.81 -6.32 -1.28
CA PHE A 143 -1.10 -7.57 -1.94
C PHE A 143 -2.48 -8.03 -1.47
N SER A 144 -3.16 -8.84 -2.28
CA SER A 144 -4.31 -9.59 -1.83
C SER A 144 -3.90 -10.88 -1.13
N THR A 145 -4.70 -11.31 -0.15
CA THR A 145 -4.61 -12.65 0.46
C THR A 145 -5.50 -13.67 -0.24
N ASP A 146 -6.36 -13.22 -1.16
CA ASP A 146 -7.26 -14.04 -1.96
C ASP A 146 -6.75 -14.11 -3.42
N PRO A 147 -6.44 -15.31 -3.94
CA PRO A 147 -5.97 -15.47 -5.32
C PRO A 147 -7.02 -15.06 -6.36
N ASN A 148 -8.29 -14.87 -6.01
CA ASN A 148 -9.34 -14.52 -6.96
C ASN A 148 -9.76 -13.04 -6.93
N TYR A 149 -9.15 -12.23 -6.06
CA TYR A 149 -9.63 -10.88 -5.78
C TYR A 149 -9.36 -9.88 -6.92
N HIS A 150 -8.19 -9.96 -7.56
CA HIS A 150 -7.82 -9.06 -8.66
C HIS A 150 -7.84 -9.76 -10.02
N ARG A 151 -8.97 -9.69 -10.73
CA ARG A 151 -9.09 -10.16 -12.12
C ARG A 151 -8.60 -9.10 -13.09
N ARG A 152 -7.28 -8.97 -13.23
CA ARG A 152 -6.64 -8.18 -14.30
C ARG A 152 -6.01 -9.10 -15.34
N GLU A 153 -5.33 -8.48 -16.29
CA GLU A 153 -4.58 -9.15 -17.35
C GLU A 153 -3.63 -10.22 -16.82
N LEU A 154 -2.84 -9.93 -15.79
CA LEU A 154 -1.89 -10.89 -15.22
C LEU A 154 -1.88 -10.76 -13.70
N GLN A 155 -2.06 -11.90 -13.03
CA GLN A 155 -1.95 -12.03 -11.59
C GLN A 155 -0.84 -12.99 -11.23
N VAL A 156 -0.03 -12.59 -10.27
CA VAL A 156 1.12 -13.35 -9.79
C VAL A 156 0.99 -13.62 -8.30
N SER A 157 1.56 -14.73 -7.87
CA SER A 157 1.85 -15.00 -6.47
C SER A 157 3.29 -14.61 -6.13
N VAL A 158 3.49 -14.20 -4.89
CA VAL A 158 4.77 -13.78 -4.35
C VAL A 158 4.94 -14.41 -2.98
N LYS A 159 6.11 -15.02 -2.73
CA LYS A 159 6.51 -15.46 -1.40
C LYS A 159 7.05 -14.26 -0.63
N VAL A 160 6.31 -13.83 0.38
CA VAL A 160 6.68 -12.71 1.23
C VAL A 160 7.13 -13.24 2.59
N PRO A 161 8.34 -12.89 3.07
CA PRO A 161 8.76 -13.24 4.43
C PRO A 161 7.76 -12.72 5.46
N ILE A 162 7.37 -13.52 6.46
CA ILE A 162 6.36 -13.12 7.45
C ILE A 162 6.78 -11.82 8.17
N LYS A 163 8.07 -11.67 8.47
CA LYS A 163 8.64 -10.46 9.09
C LYS A 163 8.37 -9.17 8.29
N ASN A 164 8.16 -9.30 6.98
CA ASN A 164 7.89 -8.16 6.09
C ASN A 164 6.39 -7.82 6.05
N VAL A 165 5.50 -8.67 6.57
CA VAL A 165 4.06 -8.41 6.55
C VAL A 165 3.71 -7.43 7.66
N LEU A 166 3.40 -6.20 7.27
CA LEU A 166 3.05 -5.13 8.20
C LEU A 166 1.62 -5.32 8.73
N PHE A 167 0.66 -5.55 7.83
CA PHE A 167 -0.75 -5.77 8.14
C PHE A 167 -1.28 -6.93 7.30
N TYR A 168 -2.15 -7.79 7.84
CA TYR A 168 -2.65 -8.97 7.14
C TYR A 168 -4.17 -9.17 7.31
N ASP A 169 -4.86 -9.39 6.19
CA ASP A 169 -6.23 -9.93 6.02
C ASP A 169 -7.14 -9.86 7.24
N ASN A 170 -7.93 -8.79 7.34
CA ASN A 170 -8.97 -8.67 8.35
C ASN A 170 -8.49 -8.82 9.82
N LEU A 171 -7.18 -8.91 10.10
CA LEU A 171 -6.62 -8.83 11.46
C LEU A 171 -6.56 -7.39 11.97
N CYS A 172 -6.81 -6.46 11.07
CA CYS A 172 -7.28 -5.14 11.41
C CYS A 172 -8.75 -5.02 10.97
N PRO A 173 -9.72 -5.66 11.63
CA PRO A 173 -11.05 -5.08 11.60
C PRO A 173 -10.89 -3.75 12.32
N MET A 174 -11.10 -2.66 11.59
CA MET A 174 -11.22 -1.32 12.16
C MET A 174 -12.44 -1.24 13.08
N SER A 175 -12.46 -2.01 14.17
CA SER A 175 -13.46 -1.89 15.21
C SER A 175 -13.03 -0.74 16.13
N ARG A 176 -13.73 0.39 15.98
CA ARG A 176 -13.89 1.59 16.84
C ARG A 176 -12.68 2.27 17.54
N SER A 177 -11.50 1.67 17.67
CA SER A 177 -10.43 2.17 18.54
C SER A 177 -9.14 2.59 17.83
N THR A 178 -8.94 2.18 16.57
CA THR A 178 -7.72 2.52 15.80
C THR A 178 -8.02 3.63 14.81
N SER A 179 -7.12 4.61 14.70
CA SER A 179 -7.35 5.81 13.89
C SER A 179 -6.64 5.81 12.53
N LEU A 180 -6.19 4.63 12.06
CA LEU A 180 -5.34 4.51 10.88
C LEU A 180 -6.09 4.46 9.53
N GLY A 181 -7.40 4.23 9.48
CA GLY A 181 -8.16 4.15 8.22
C GLY A 181 -7.74 3.12 7.17
N LEU A 182 -6.88 2.17 7.51
CA LEU A 182 -6.44 1.06 6.66
C LEU A 182 -7.45 -0.10 6.79
N PHE A 183 -8.61 0.01 6.15
CA PHE A 183 -9.51 -1.14 6.02
C PHE A 183 -9.23 -1.84 4.71
N VAL A 184 -8.94 -3.13 4.82
CA VAL A 184 -8.44 -3.92 3.72
C VAL A 184 -8.95 -5.35 3.88
N GLU A 185 -10.19 -5.56 3.47
CA GLU A 185 -10.73 -6.92 3.34
C GLU A 185 -9.88 -7.66 2.30
N ARG A 186 -9.32 -8.81 2.68
CA ARG A 186 -8.48 -9.66 1.80
C ARG A 186 -7.23 -8.96 1.24
N GLU A 187 -6.68 -7.96 1.93
CA GLU A 187 -5.35 -7.44 1.58
C GLU A 187 -4.34 -7.55 2.72
N ALA A 188 -3.08 -7.56 2.35
CA ALA A 188 -1.92 -7.52 3.22
C ALA A 188 -1.01 -6.36 2.78
N ILE A 189 -0.59 -5.56 3.75
CA ILE A 189 0.42 -4.51 3.54
C ILE A 189 1.78 -5.08 3.92
N VAL A 190 2.76 -4.91 3.05
CA VAL A 190 4.08 -5.53 3.14
C VAL A 190 5.16 -4.46 3.01
N ILE A 191 6.17 -4.56 3.87
CA ILE A 191 7.42 -3.81 3.81
C ILE A 191 8.35 -4.45 2.76
N CYS A 192 8.83 -3.65 1.81
CA CYS A 192 9.76 -4.04 0.77
C CYS A 192 11.06 -3.24 0.91
N GLU A 193 12.00 -3.76 1.70
CA GLU A 193 13.29 -3.08 1.96
C GLU A 193 14.17 -3.03 0.71
N ASP A 194 14.27 -4.15 -0.01
CA ASP A 194 15.10 -4.29 -1.21
C ASP A 194 14.41 -3.79 -2.49
N SER A 195 13.26 -3.11 -2.36
CA SER A 195 12.43 -2.61 -3.46
C SER A 195 11.91 -3.69 -4.44
N GLU A 196 12.16 -4.98 -4.20
CA GLU A 196 11.81 -6.07 -5.10
C GLU A 196 11.34 -7.33 -4.34
N PHE A 197 10.33 -8.01 -4.91
CA PHE A 197 10.01 -9.39 -4.56
C PHE A 197 10.06 -10.30 -5.77
N LEU A 198 10.49 -11.55 -5.59
CA LEU A 198 10.47 -12.56 -6.65
C LEU A 198 9.05 -13.08 -6.85
N ILE A 199 8.65 -13.15 -8.11
CA ILE A 199 7.42 -13.82 -8.55
C ILE A 199 7.62 -15.33 -8.34
N ASP A 200 6.69 -15.94 -7.62
CA ASP A 200 6.70 -17.38 -7.38
C ASP A 200 5.99 -18.11 -8.54
N GLU A 201 4.75 -17.69 -8.85
CA GLU A 201 3.94 -18.30 -9.90
C GLU A 201 3.03 -17.27 -10.59
N VAL A 202 2.67 -17.53 -11.85
CA VAL A 202 1.56 -16.85 -12.54
C VAL A 202 0.27 -17.59 -12.21
N ILE A 203 -0.63 -16.93 -11.51
CA ILE A 203 -1.88 -17.54 -11.00
C ILE A 203 -3.01 -17.43 -12.01
N SER A 204 -3.07 -16.33 -12.76
CA SER A 204 -4.05 -16.16 -13.82
C SER A 204 -3.55 -15.20 -14.91
N GLU A 205 -3.94 -15.49 -16.15
CA GLU A 205 -3.78 -14.60 -17.29
C GLU A 205 -5.14 -14.45 -18.02
N ASP A 206 -5.65 -13.22 -18.09
CA ASP A 206 -6.86 -12.91 -18.86
C ASP A 206 -6.46 -12.52 -20.29
N ILE A 207 -6.47 -13.52 -21.17
CA ILE A 207 -6.11 -13.38 -22.59
C ILE A 207 -7.00 -12.35 -23.30
N ASN A 208 -8.26 -12.17 -22.88
CA ASN A 208 -9.16 -11.20 -23.51
C ASN A 208 -8.79 -9.78 -23.13
N ILE A 209 -8.49 -9.53 -21.84
CA ILE A 209 -7.99 -8.22 -21.39
C ILE A 209 -6.65 -7.91 -22.07
N ARG A 210 -5.77 -8.92 -22.20
CA ARG A 210 -4.50 -8.79 -22.92
C ARG A 210 -4.71 -8.34 -24.37
N LYS A 211 -5.58 -9.04 -25.11
CA LYS A 211 -5.91 -8.70 -26.52
C LYS A 211 -6.47 -7.28 -26.65
N CYS A 212 -7.37 -6.87 -25.76
CA CYS A 212 -7.92 -5.52 -25.78
C CYS A 212 -6.82 -4.45 -25.61
N ARG A 213 -5.86 -4.68 -24.70
CA ARG A 213 -4.72 -3.78 -24.49
C ARG A 213 -3.75 -3.77 -25.65
N ASP A 214 -3.38 -4.92 -26.19
CA ASP A 214 -2.47 -5.00 -27.34
C ASP A 214 -3.10 -4.26 -28.56
N ILE A 215 -4.43 -4.25 -28.68
CA ILE A 215 -5.13 -3.41 -29.65
C ILE A 215 -4.97 -1.91 -29.30
N GLU A 216 -5.31 -1.48 -28.09
CA GLU A 216 -5.17 -0.08 -27.66
C GLU A 216 -3.75 0.49 -27.87
N GLU A 217 -2.71 -0.33 -27.73
CA GLU A 217 -1.31 0.06 -27.92
C GLU A 217 -0.90 0.19 -29.38
N ASN A 218 -1.50 -0.58 -30.30
CA ASN A 218 -1.18 -0.51 -31.72
C ASN A 218 -1.93 0.62 -32.46
N TYR A 219 -2.92 1.25 -31.82
CA TYR A 219 -3.72 2.34 -32.40
C TYR A 219 -3.41 3.73 -31.80
N ASN A 220 -2.46 3.85 -30.86
CA ASN A 220 -1.92 5.12 -30.34
C ASN A 220 -0.46 5.32 -30.78
#